data_AF-A0A7W0IY61-F1
#
_entry.id   AF-A0A7W0IY61-F1
#
_cell.length_a   1.000
_cell.length_b   1.000
_cell.length_c   1.000
_cell.angle_alpha   90.00
_cell.angle_beta   90.00
_cell.angle_gamma   90.00
#
_symmetry.space_group_name_H-M   'P 1'
#
loop_
_entity.id
_entity.type
_entity.pdbx_description
1 polymer ?
#
loop_
_entity_poly.entity_id
_entity_poly.type
_entity_poly.pdbx_seq_one_letter_code
_entity_poly.pdbx_strand_id
1 'polypeptide(L)'
;MSSQSLIELIREKSNAQSLQGQSSHPSISHKDIENLSAHTLVKYREIEIMALENNIIPERYVRNLNTFSAGDQIRLLKSSVCVVGLGGLGGIVVEILSRTGIGKLKFIDGDVFEESNLNRQFISTSETIGFSKAREAENRVHKINPSIETQCFDSFLNKDNAQDLLTGTDVVVDCLDNLKTRFLIEQECKSLNIPLVFGAVAGHQGQVMTIFPEDEGLAKIYGHEGALPEKGIELQLGALASCVSVIASMECTEVIKILLKKGNVLRNRLLLVNLWESVFEVIAL
;
A
#
# COMPACT_ATOMS: atom_id res chain seq x y z
N MET A 1 15.55 -25.12 13.85
CA MET A 1 15.25 -24.71 15.24
C MET A 1 13.76 -24.96 15.49
N SER A 2 13.34 -25.41 16.69
CA SER A 2 11.90 -25.62 16.96
C SER A 2 11.20 -24.30 17.27
N SER A 3 9.90 -24.19 17.02
CA SER A 3 9.13 -22.98 17.34
C SER A 3 9.22 -22.62 18.83
N GLN A 4 9.30 -23.62 19.71
CA GLN A 4 9.42 -23.42 21.16
C GLN A 4 10.76 -22.80 21.55
N SER A 5 11.87 -23.24 20.95
CA SER A 5 13.17 -22.61 21.18
C SER A 5 13.26 -21.19 20.63
N LEU A 6 12.55 -20.87 19.54
CA LEU A 6 12.54 -19.50 19.00
C LEU A 6 11.82 -18.52 19.93
N ILE A 7 10.66 -18.90 20.46
CA ILE A 7 9.90 -18.00 21.33
C ILE A 7 10.62 -17.73 22.66
N GLU A 8 11.38 -18.70 23.19
CA GLU A 8 12.24 -18.50 24.36
C GLU A 8 13.30 -17.41 24.08
N LEU A 9 13.99 -17.49 22.94
CA LEU A 9 14.95 -16.47 22.52
C LEU A 9 14.29 -15.09 22.33
N ILE A 10 13.10 -15.02 21.74
CA ILE A 10 12.35 -13.77 21.59
C ILE A 10 12.02 -13.17 22.97
N ARG A 11 11.59 -13.99 23.93
CA ARG A 11 11.29 -13.55 25.31
C ARG A 11 12.53 -13.03 26.01
N GLU A 12 13.66 -13.73 25.91
CA GLU A 12 14.93 -13.32 26.52
C GLU A 12 15.43 -11.97 25.98
N LYS A 13 15.16 -11.66 24.72
CA LYS A 13 15.51 -10.38 24.09
C LYS A 13 14.46 -9.29 24.27
N SER A 14 13.27 -9.64 24.75
CA SER A 14 12.19 -8.67 24.92
C SER A 14 12.39 -7.83 26.19
N ASN A 15 12.04 -6.55 26.10
CA ASN A 15 12.07 -5.62 27.21
C ASN A 15 10.66 -5.09 27.49
N ALA A 16 10.38 -4.81 28.75
CA ALA A 16 9.15 -4.12 29.14
C ALA A 16 9.25 -2.65 28.68
N GLN A 17 8.32 -2.23 27.83
CA GLN A 17 8.17 -0.84 27.44
C GLN A 17 6.84 -0.29 27.93
N SER A 18 6.82 1.02 28.21
CA SER A 18 5.62 1.78 28.52
C SER A 18 5.56 3.02 27.63
N LEU A 19 4.43 3.24 27.00
CA LEU A 19 4.10 4.53 26.40
C LEU A 19 3.45 5.40 27.49
N GLN A 20 3.64 6.72 27.43
CA GLN A 20 2.97 7.65 28.35
C GLN A 20 1.46 7.42 28.32
N GLY A 21 0.89 7.11 29.50
CA GLY A 21 -0.54 6.84 29.65
C GLY A 21 -0.99 5.42 29.29
N GLN A 22 -0.09 4.47 29.05
CA GLN A 22 -0.42 3.07 28.72
C GLN A 22 0.20 2.06 29.69
N SER A 23 -0.43 0.89 29.79
CA SER A 23 0.13 -0.28 30.48
C SER A 23 1.47 -0.67 29.87
N SER A 24 2.36 -1.24 30.67
CA SER A 24 3.60 -1.79 30.12
C SER A 24 3.31 -3.06 29.31
N HIS A 25 3.98 -3.20 28.17
CA HIS A 25 3.90 -4.38 27.32
C HIS A 25 5.32 -4.89 27.03
N PRO A 26 5.53 -6.22 26.94
CA PRO A 26 6.80 -6.74 26.45
C PRO A 26 6.94 -6.40 24.96
N SER A 27 8.13 -5.98 24.57
CA SER A 27 8.42 -5.55 23.21
C SER A 27 9.81 -6.00 22.79
N ILE A 28 10.02 -6.14 21.48
CA ILE A 28 11.31 -6.54 20.91
C ILE A 28 11.78 -5.52 19.87
N SER A 29 13.05 -5.13 19.97
CA SER A 29 13.63 -4.10 19.10
C SER A 29 13.90 -4.63 17.69
N HIS A 30 13.98 -3.72 16.72
CA HIS A 30 14.37 -4.06 15.34
C HIS A 30 15.72 -4.78 15.29
N LYS A 31 16.70 -4.32 16.09
CA LYS A 31 18.05 -4.89 16.12
C LYS A 31 18.05 -6.32 16.67
N ASP A 32 17.22 -6.60 17.67
CA ASP A 32 17.11 -7.95 18.23
C ASP A 32 16.44 -8.90 17.25
N ILE A 33 15.39 -8.46 16.55
CA ILE A 33 14.76 -9.27 15.49
C ILE A 33 15.75 -9.55 14.35
N GLU A 34 16.50 -8.54 13.91
CA GLU A 34 17.53 -8.68 12.86
C GLU A 34 18.59 -9.71 13.27
N ASN A 35 19.11 -9.59 14.49
CA ASN A 35 20.07 -10.56 15.04
C ASN A 35 19.47 -11.96 15.08
N LEU A 36 18.25 -12.12 15.59
CA LEU A 36 17.59 -13.43 15.63
C LEU A 36 17.41 -14.01 14.22
N SER A 37 17.02 -13.20 13.24
CA SER A 37 16.86 -13.64 11.86
C SER A 37 18.17 -14.16 11.28
N ALA A 38 19.27 -13.43 11.50
CA ALA A 38 20.59 -13.81 11.02
C ALA A 38 21.13 -15.12 11.63
N HIS A 39 20.82 -15.40 12.91
CA HIS A 39 21.36 -16.56 13.63
C HIS A 39 20.48 -17.82 13.52
N THR A 40 19.21 -17.68 13.16
CA THR A 40 18.23 -18.79 13.24
C THR A 40 17.73 -19.28 11.88
N LEU A 41 18.11 -18.60 10.79
CA LEU A 41 17.57 -18.79 9.42
C LEU A 41 16.05 -18.56 9.31
N VAL A 42 15.42 -18.02 10.35
CA VAL A 42 14.01 -17.64 10.32
C VAL A 42 13.89 -16.25 9.75
N LYS A 43 12.99 -16.06 8.79
CA LYS A 43 12.77 -14.76 8.15
C LYS A 43 12.33 -13.72 9.18
N TYR A 44 12.79 -12.49 9.01
CA TYR A 44 12.48 -11.35 9.88
C TYR A 44 10.96 -11.24 10.18
N ARG A 45 10.12 -11.34 9.16
CA ARG A 45 8.65 -11.29 9.27
C ARG A 45 8.07 -12.38 10.18
N GLU A 46 8.59 -13.59 10.10
CA GLU A 46 8.09 -14.73 10.87
C GLU A 46 8.42 -14.57 12.36
N ILE A 47 9.54 -13.91 12.68
CA ILE A 47 9.89 -13.54 14.06
C ILE A 47 8.92 -12.48 14.59
N GLU A 48 8.58 -11.45 13.79
CA GLU A 48 7.58 -10.45 14.18
C GLU A 48 6.20 -11.08 14.42
N ILE A 49 5.76 -11.97 13.53
CA ILE A 49 4.50 -12.70 13.67
C ILE A 49 4.51 -13.55 14.94
N MET A 50 5.58 -14.32 15.19
CA MET A 50 5.69 -15.17 16.38
C MET A 50 5.72 -14.35 17.68
N ALA A 51 6.38 -13.19 17.67
CA ALA A 51 6.37 -12.27 18.80
C ALA A 51 4.95 -11.78 19.09
N LEU A 52 4.23 -11.31 18.07
CA LEU A 52 2.85 -10.83 18.19
C LEU A 52 1.88 -11.92 18.67
N GLU A 53 2.02 -13.16 18.17
CA GLU A 53 1.24 -14.32 18.61
C GLU A 53 1.45 -14.65 20.09
N ASN A 54 2.54 -14.15 20.69
CA ASN A 54 2.89 -14.31 22.11
C ASN A 54 2.79 -13.01 22.92
N ASN A 55 2.06 -12.01 22.42
CA ASN A 55 1.86 -10.69 23.04
C ASN A 55 3.15 -9.88 23.26
N ILE A 56 4.21 -10.18 22.49
CA ILE A 56 5.46 -9.40 22.46
C ILE A 56 5.41 -8.53 21.22
N ILE A 57 5.44 -7.21 21.40
CA ILE A 57 5.19 -6.29 20.29
C ILE A 57 6.52 -5.87 19.64
N PRO A 58 6.70 -6.05 18.32
CA PRO A 58 7.80 -5.39 17.61
C PRO A 58 7.70 -3.88 17.78
N GLU A 59 8.77 -3.23 18.27
CA GLU A 59 8.74 -1.83 18.70
C GLU A 59 8.20 -0.86 17.63
N ARG A 60 8.39 -1.18 16.35
CA ARG A 60 7.91 -0.35 15.22
C ARG A 60 6.39 -0.18 15.20
N TYR A 61 5.63 -1.16 15.72
CA TYR A 61 4.16 -1.14 15.70
C TYR A 61 3.54 -0.66 17.01
N VAL A 62 4.36 -0.43 18.05
CA VAL A 62 3.90 -0.08 19.41
C VAL A 62 3.00 1.16 19.40
N ARG A 63 3.31 2.17 18.57
CA ARG A 63 2.51 3.41 18.49
C ARG A 63 1.12 3.24 17.88
N ASN A 64 0.83 2.10 17.25
CA ASN A 64 -0.44 1.82 16.61
C ASN A 64 -1.31 0.83 17.39
N LEU A 65 -0.83 0.27 18.52
CA LEU A 65 -1.50 -0.84 19.23
C LEU A 65 -2.93 -0.53 19.71
N ASN A 66 -3.21 0.72 20.04
CA ASN A 66 -4.56 1.13 20.46
C ASN A 66 -5.55 1.17 19.29
N THR A 67 -5.04 1.25 18.06
CA THR A 67 -5.85 1.26 16.83
C THR A 67 -5.86 -0.12 16.18
N PHE A 68 -4.72 -0.80 16.17
CA PHE A 68 -4.54 -2.16 15.63
C PHE A 68 -4.11 -3.10 16.74
N SER A 69 -4.95 -4.08 17.06
CA SER A 69 -4.59 -5.17 17.96
C SER A 69 -3.40 -5.97 17.40
N ALA A 70 -2.76 -6.79 18.23
CA ALA A 70 -1.72 -7.72 17.76
C ALA A 70 -2.25 -8.63 16.64
N GLY A 71 -3.51 -9.09 16.73
CA GLY A 71 -4.16 -9.87 15.68
C GLY A 71 -4.36 -9.10 14.37
N ASP A 72 -4.68 -7.80 14.44
CA ASP A 72 -4.76 -6.93 13.27
C ASP A 72 -3.39 -6.79 12.61
N GLN A 73 -2.34 -6.54 13.39
CA GLN A 73 -0.97 -6.41 12.87
C GLN A 73 -0.48 -7.72 12.23
N ILE A 74 -0.76 -8.88 12.85
CA ILE A 74 -0.48 -10.20 12.24
C ILE A 74 -1.20 -10.32 10.90
N ARG A 75 -2.46 -9.89 10.81
CA ARG A 75 -3.22 -9.94 9.57
C ARG A 75 -2.60 -9.07 8.48
N LEU A 76 -2.18 -7.84 8.81
CA LEU A 76 -1.46 -6.95 7.88
C LEU A 76 -0.14 -7.59 7.41
N LEU A 77 0.65 -8.16 8.33
CA LEU A 77 1.90 -8.87 8.03
C LEU A 77 1.70 -10.14 7.21
N LYS A 78 0.50 -10.73 7.19
CA LYS A 78 0.18 -11.89 6.33
C LYS A 78 -0.46 -11.50 4.99
N SER A 79 -0.83 -10.23 4.84
CA SER A 79 -1.52 -9.71 3.65
C SER A 79 -0.58 -9.33 2.52
N SER A 80 -1.13 -9.25 1.32
CA SER A 80 -0.45 -8.90 0.08
C SER A 80 -1.18 -7.78 -0.67
N VAL A 81 -0.44 -6.77 -1.11
CA VAL A 81 -0.97 -5.64 -1.87
C VAL A 81 -0.17 -5.45 -3.15
N CYS A 82 -0.85 -5.23 -4.27
CA CYS A 82 -0.21 -4.90 -5.54
C CYS A 82 -0.48 -3.43 -5.87
N VAL A 83 0.58 -2.64 -6.02
CA VAL A 83 0.52 -1.23 -6.41
C VAL A 83 0.83 -1.13 -7.90
N VAL A 84 -0.13 -0.65 -8.68
CA VAL A 84 -0.01 -0.49 -10.12
C VAL A 84 0.19 0.99 -10.44
N GLY A 85 1.36 1.34 -10.97
CA GLY A 85 1.83 2.71 -11.10
C GLY A 85 2.54 3.19 -9.83
N LEU A 86 3.76 3.72 -10.00
CA LEU A 86 4.66 4.19 -8.95
C LEU A 86 5.04 5.66 -9.17
N GLY A 87 4.10 6.40 -9.77
CA GLY A 87 4.18 7.84 -9.92
C GLY A 87 3.89 8.58 -8.62
N GLY A 88 3.13 9.67 -8.71
CA GLY A 88 2.82 10.52 -7.55
C GLY A 88 2.13 9.75 -6.42
N LEU A 89 1.00 9.10 -6.75
CA LEU A 89 0.21 8.35 -5.77
C LEU A 89 0.98 7.13 -5.27
N GLY A 90 1.44 6.28 -6.20
CA GLY A 90 2.08 5.01 -5.89
C GLY A 90 3.29 5.14 -4.98
N GLY A 91 4.14 6.17 -5.16
CA GLY A 91 5.28 6.39 -4.28
C GLY A 91 4.90 6.64 -2.82
N ILE A 92 3.81 7.38 -2.58
CA ILE A 92 3.28 7.62 -1.23
C ILE A 92 2.58 6.36 -0.69
N VAL A 93 1.83 5.63 -1.54
CA VAL A 93 1.19 4.37 -1.17
C VAL A 93 2.23 3.36 -0.69
N VAL A 94 3.34 3.20 -1.42
CA VAL A 94 4.47 2.34 -1.02
C VAL A 94 5.01 2.75 0.35
N GLU A 95 5.25 4.03 0.58
CA GLU A 95 5.78 4.54 1.84
C GLU A 95 4.85 4.22 3.03
N ILE A 96 3.56 4.51 2.89
CA ILE A 96 2.58 4.31 3.96
C ILE A 96 2.38 2.83 4.23
N LEU A 97 2.10 2.01 3.21
CA LEU A 97 1.87 0.57 3.38
C LEU A 97 3.10 -0.15 3.94
N SER A 98 4.31 0.32 3.59
CA SER A 98 5.55 -0.22 4.16
C SER A 98 5.65 0.04 5.67
N ARG A 99 5.28 1.24 6.11
CA ARG A 99 5.27 1.62 7.53
C ARG A 99 4.15 0.93 8.31
N THR A 100 3.01 0.69 7.66
CA THR A 100 1.90 -0.08 8.22
C THR A 100 2.26 -1.55 8.43
N GLY A 101 3.24 -2.08 7.70
CA GLY A 101 3.67 -3.47 7.82
C GLY A 101 2.81 -4.44 7.01
N ILE A 102 2.46 -4.06 5.78
CA ILE A 102 1.88 -5.01 4.82
C ILE A 102 2.95 -6.05 4.46
N GLY A 103 2.64 -7.32 4.67
CA GLY A 103 3.61 -8.41 4.59
C GLY A 103 4.26 -8.61 3.23
N LYS A 104 3.49 -8.38 2.16
CA LYS A 104 3.94 -8.56 0.78
C LYS A 104 3.49 -7.38 -0.07
N LEU A 105 4.42 -6.78 -0.80
CA LEU A 105 4.13 -5.70 -1.73
C LEU A 105 4.61 -6.07 -3.14
N LYS A 106 3.71 -5.98 -4.11
CA LYS A 106 4.06 -6.11 -5.53
C LYS A 106 4.02 -4.73 -6.18
N PHE A 107 4.99 -4.47 -7.05
CA PHE A 107 5.14 -3.19 -7.73
C PHE A 107 5.13 -3.41 -9.24
N ILE A 108 4.23 -2.75 -9.95
CA ILE A 108 4.13 -2.82 -11.41
C ILE A 108 4.24 -1.41 -11.96
N ASP A 109 5.38 -1.11 -12.58
CA ASP A 109 5.62 0.14 -13.30
C ASP A 109 6.73 -0.10 -14.32
N GLY A 110 6.54 0.32 -15.57
CA GLY A 110 7.52 0.17 -16.65
C GLY A 110 8.37 1.42 -16.90
N ASP A 111 8.16 2.49 -16.14
CA ASP A 111 8.89 3.74 -16.28
C ASP A 111 10.17 3.78 -15.42
N VAL A 112 11.02 4.74 -15.77
CA VAL A 112 12.11 5.24 -14.94
C VAL A 112 11.78 6.62 -14.37
N PHE A 113 12.50 7.06 -13.33
CA PHE A 113 12.34 8.42 -12.83
C PHE A 113 12.96 9.46 -13.76
N GLU A 114 12.26 10.58 -13.92
CA GLU A 114 12.71 11.74 -14.68
C GLU A 114 12.76 12.99 -13.79
N GLU A 115 13.46 14.04 -14.23
CA GLU A 115 13.54 15.31 -13.51
C GLU A 115 12.15 15.94 -13.26
N SER A 116 11.23 15.77 -14.21
CA SER A 116 9.83 16.20 -14.13
C SER A 116 9.05 15.52 -12.98
N ASN A 117 9.59 14.46 -12.38
CA ASN A 117 8.97 13.67 -11.31
C ASN A 117 9.30 14.21 -9.92
N LEU A 118 10.42 14.94 -9.77
CA LEU A 118 10.93 15.47 -8.50
C LEU A 118 9.93 16.38 -7.77
N ASN A 119 8.99 16.98 -8.51
CA ASN A 119 8.00 17.89 -7.95
C ASN A 119 6.92 17.20 -7.11
N ARG A 120 6.68 15.89 -7.28
CA ARG A 120 5.53 15.20 -6.67
C ARG A 120 5.68 13.70 -6.42
N GLN A 121 6.63 13.01 -7.06
CA GLN A 121 6.81 11.56 -6.90
C GLN A 121 7.78 11.31 -5.74
N PHE A 122 7.26 10.77 -4.64
CA PHE A 122 7.97 10.72 -3.36
C PHE A 122 9.31 9.95 -3.38
N ILE A 123 9.41 8.91 -4.22
CA ILE A 123 10.61 8.07 -4.34
C ILE A 123 11.64 8.71 -5.29
N SER A 124 11.23 9.68 -6.12
CA SER A 124 12.12 10.39 -7.03
C SER A 124 13.03 11.34 -6.25
N THR A 125 14.33 11.23 -6.48
CA THR A 125 15.37 12.15 -5.98
C THR A 125 16.33 12.44 -7.11
N SER A 126 17.23 13.42 -6.94
CA SER A 126 18.29 13.67 -7.93
C SER A 126 19.17 12.45 -8.20
N GLU A 127 19.26 11.52 -7.25
CA GLU A 127 20.07 10.29 -7.37
C GLU A 127 19.32 9.15 -8.07
N THR A 128 17.99 9.20 -8.15
CA THR A 128 17.20 8.10 -8.73
C THR A 128 16.77 8.34 -10.18
N ILE A 129 17.09 9.51 -10.75
CA ILE A 129 16.82 9.82 -12.17
C ILE A 129 17.46 8.77 -13.07
N GLY A 130 16.66 8.22 -14.00
CA GLY A 130 17.06 7.16 -14.92
C GLY A 130 16.96 5.74 -14.35
N PHE A 131 16.64 5.58 -13.06
CA PHE A 131 16.41 4.26 -12.47
C PHE A 131 14.94 3.86 -12.52
N SER A 132 14.69 2.55 -12.64
CA SER A 132 13.34 1.96 -12.66
C SER A 132 12.58 2.31 -11.39
N LYS A 133 11.35 2.81 -11.56
CA LYS A 133 10.48 3.16 -10.43
C LYS A 133 10.17 1.94 -9.58
N ALA A 134 9.94 0.78 -10.20
CA ALA A 134 9.64 -0.48 -9.51
C ALA A 134 10.79 -0.94 -8.61
N ARG A 135 12.02 -0.90 -9.11
CA ARG A 135 13.21 -1.32 -8.35
C ARG A 135 13.54 -0.35 -7.22
N GLU A 136 13.43 0.94 -7.46
CA GLU A 136 13.66 1.93 -6.42
C GLU A 136 12.58 1.90 -5.32
N ALA A 137 11.34 1.54 -5.65
CA ALA A 137 10.32 1.28 -4.64
C ALA A 137 10.69 0.11 -3.72
N GLU A 138 11.21 -1.00 -4.26
CA GLU A 138 11.73 -2.12 -3.48
C GLU A 138 12.93 -1.72 -2.61
N ASN A 139 13.89 -0.97 -3.15
CA ASN A 139 15.00 -0.42 -2.39
C ASN A 139 14.51 0.47 -1.24
N ARG A 140 13.47 1.26 -1.47
CA ARG A 140 12.85 2.12 -0.47
C ARG A 140 12.17 1.30 0.63
N VAL A 141 11.39 0.28 0.27
CA VAL A 141 10.68 -0.59 1.23
C VAL A 141 11.66 -1.28 2.18
N HIS A 142 12.74 -1.87 1.65
CA HIS A 142 13.72 -2.57 2.48
C HIS A 142 14.44 -1.64 3.48
N LYS A 143 14.63 -0.36 3.14
CA LYS A 143 15.15 0.66 4.08
C LYS A 143 14.15 1.01 5.19
N ILE A 144 12.85 0.85 4.95
CA ILE A 144 11.78 1.20 5.90
C ILE A 144 11.44 0.01 6.80
N ASN A 145 11.19 -1.15 6.21
CA ASN A 145 10.66 -2.32 6.89
C ASN A 145 11.18 -3.63 6.26
N PRO A 146 12.20 -4.26 6.87
CA PRO A 146 12.78 -5.51 6.36
C PRO A 146 11.87 -6.74 6.54
N SER A 147 10.73 -6.60 7.22
CA SER A 147 9.71 -7.65 7.29
C SER A 147 8.96 -7.85 5.97
N ILE A 148 9.04 -6.89 5.05
CA ILE A 148 8.19 -6.90 3.86
C ILE A 148 8.88 -7.66 2.74
N GLU A 149 8.18 -8.64 2.18
CA GLU A 149 8.60 -9.29 0.94
C GLU A 149 8.12 -8.46 -0.25
N THR A 150 9.02 -8.17 -1.17
CA THR A 150 8.72 -7.36 -2.36
C THR A 150 8.81 -8.19 -3.64
N GLN A 151 8.01 -7.84 -4.64
CA GLN A 151 8.15 -8.35 -6.01
C GLN A 151 8.00 -7.18 -6.99
N CYS A 152 8.97 -7.01 -7.88
CA CYS A 152 9.00 -5.87 -8.80
C CYS A 152 8.92 -6.34 -10.26
N PHE A 153 8.03 -5.68 -11.00
CA PHE A 153 7.83 -5.90 -12.43
C PHE A 153 8.08 -4.58 -13.16
N ASP A 154 9.23 -4.50 -13.81
CA ASP A 154 9.67 -3.37 -14.63
C ASP A 154 9.00 -3.45 -16.02
N SER A 155 7.68 -3.39 -16.03
CA SER A 155 6.85 -3.58 -17.22
C SER A 155 5.52 -2.87 -17.07
N PHE A 156 5.01 -2.34 -18.17
CA PHE A 156 3.63 -1.87 -18.22
C PHE A 156 2.66 -3.03 -18.13
N LEU A 157 1.61 -2.86 -17.34
CA LEU A 157 0.49 -3.80 -17.27
C LEU A 157 -0.30 -3.73 -18.58
N ASN A 158 -0.59 -4.88 -19.16
CA ASN A 158 -1.36 -5.04 -20.38
C ASN A 158 -2.19 -6.35 -20.31
N LYS A 159 -3.04 -6.58 -21.32
CA LYS A 159 -3.94 -7.75 -21.35
C LYS A 159 -3.22 -9.09 -21.28
N ASP A 160 -1.99 -9.15 -21.78
CA ASP A 160 -1.26 -10.41 -21.89
C ASP A 160 -0.54 -10.78 -20.58
N ASN A 161 -0.27 -9.80 -19.70
CA ASN A 161 0.46 -10.02 -18.45
C ASN A 161 -0.37 -9.77 -17.17
N ALA A 162 -1.51 -9.07 -17.27
CA ALA A 162 -2.23 -8.60 -16.09
C ALA A 162 -2.67 -9.74 -15.16
N GLN A 163 -3.20 -10.83 -15.72
CA GLN A 163 -3.64 -11.99 -14.94
C GLN A 163 -2.49 -12.54 -14.08
N ASP A 164 -1.33 -12.78 -14.69
CA ASP A 164 -0.16 -13.36 -14.03
C ASP A 164 0.41 -12.42 -12.95
N LEU A 165 0.50 -11.12 -13.27
CA LEU A 165 1.06 -10.13 -12.36
C LEU A 165 0.17 -9.92 -11.12
N LEU A 166 -1.15 -9.90 -11.30
CA LEU A 166 -2.11 -9.62 -10.24
C LEU A 166 -2.43 -10.83 -9.36
N THR A 167 -2.27 -12.07 -9.88
CA THR A 167 -2.62 -13.32 -9.18
C THR A 167 -1.97 -13.45 -7.79
N GLY A 168 -2.75 -13.88 -6.80
CA GLY A 168 -2.27 -14.12 -5.43
C GLY A 168 -2.07 -12.85 -4.60
N THR A 169 -2.71 -11.75 -5.00
CA THR A 169 -2.78 -10.48 -4.26
C THR A 169 -4.12 -10.39 -3.52
N ASP A 170 -4.14 -9.84 -2.30
CA ASP A 170 -5.38 -9.65 -1.54
C ASP A 170 -6.12 -8.35 -1.92
N VAL A 171 -5.38 -7.28 -2.27
CA VAL A 171 -5.93 -5.99 -2.72
C VAL A 171 -5.03 -5.35 -3.77
N VAL A 172 -5.61 -4.80 -4.84
CA VAL A 172 -4.89 -3.99 -5.84
C VAL A 172 -5.14 -2.50 -5.56
N VAL A 173 -4.11 -1.67 -5.75
CA VAL A 173 -4.21 -0.20 -5.67
C VAL A 173 -3.88 0.38 -7.03
N ASP A 174 -4.83 1.12 -7.59
CA ASP A 174 -4.71 1.84 -8.86
C ASP A 174 -4.11 3.22 -8.64
N CYS A 175 -2.83 3.34 -8.96
CA CYS A 175 -2.10 4.60 -8.94
C CYS A 175 -1.71 5.08 -10.35
N LEU A 176 -2.46 4.66 -11.37
CA LEU A 176 -2.21 5.00 -12.77
C LEU A 176 -2.74 6.40 -13.13
N ASP A 177 -2.37 6.90 -14.29
CA ASP A 177 -2.75 8.22 -14.81
C ASP A 177 -3.57 8.17 -16.11
N ASN A 178 -3.96 6.99 -16.59
CA ASN A 178 -4.69 6.83 -17.85
C ASN A 178 -5.88 5.88 -17.71
N LEU A 179 -7.06 6.31 -18.17
CA LEU A 179 -8.32 5.59 -17.96
C LEU A 179 -8.32 4.19 -18.57
N LYS A 180 -7.73 4.00 -19.75
CA LYS A 180 -7.71 2.71 -20.45
C LYS A 180 -7.11 1.60 -19.59
N THR A 181 -5.95 1.86 -18.98
CA THR A 181 -5.31 0.84 -18.13
C THR A 181 -6.07 0.67 -16.82
N ARG A 182 -6.76 1.70 -16.31
CA ARG A 182 -7.64 1.59 -15.14
C ARG A 182 -8.82 0.64 -15.37
N PHE A 183 -9.48 0.73 -16.53
CA PHE A 183 -10.54 -0.22 -16.89
C PHE A 183 -10.00 -1.64 -17.07
N LEU A 184 -8.81 -1.80 -17.64
CA LEU A 184 -8.16 -3.09 -17.74
C LEU A 184 -7.90 -3.72 -16.36
N ILE A 185 -7.25 -3.00 -15.44
CA ILE A 185 -6.99 -3.56 -14.10
C ILE A 185 -8.28 -3.87 -13.35
N GLU A 186 -9.34 -3.08 -13.53
CA GLU A 186 -10.64 -3.35 -12.92
C GLU A 186 -11.22 -4.67 -13.44
N GLN A 187 -11.23 -4.85 -14.77
CA GLN A 187 -11.72 -6.10 -15.39
C GLN A 187 -10.93 -7.32 -14.89
N GLU A 188 -9.62 -7.20 -14.81
CA GLU A 188 -8.75 -8.28 -14.35
C GLU A 188 -8.95 -8.57 -12.86
N CYS A 189 -9.06 -7.55 -12.01
CA CYS A 189 -9.39 -7.70 -10.59
C CYS A 189 -10.73 -8.40 -10.38
N LYS A 190 -11.76 -8.05 -11.17
CA LYS A 190 -13.07 -8.74 -11.16
C LYS A 190 -12.92 -10.22 -11.51
N SER A 191 -12.15 -10.53 -12.56
CA SER A 191 -11.93 -11.92 -13.00
C SER A 191 -11.18 -12.77 -11.95
N LEU A 192 -10.27 -12.15 -11.18
CA LEU A 192 -9.46 -12.78 -10.15
C LEU A 192 -10.12 -12.74 -8.76
N ASN A 193 -11.30 -12.13 -8.64
CA ASN A 193 -12.00 -11.91 -7.39
C ASN A 193 -11.18 -11.11 -6.35
N ILE A 194 -10.49 -10.07 -6.82
CA ILE A 194 -9.64 -9.18 -6.01
C ILE A 194 -10.31 -7.79 -5.91
N PRO A 195 -10.45 -7.20 -4.70
CA PRO A 195 -10.90 -5.82 -4.57
C PRO A 195 -9.83 -4.83 -5.08
N LEU A 196 -10.31 -3.76 -5.70
CA LEU A 196 -9.50 -2.67 -6.25
C LEU A 196 -9.76 -1.38 -5.46
N VAL A 197 -8.70 -0.69 -5.07
CA VAL A 197 -8.76 0.68 -4.53
C VAL A 197 -8.34 1.63 -5.64
N PHE A 198 -9.26 2.53 -6.00
CA PHE A 198 -9.08 3.53 -7.05
C PHE A 198 -8.71 4.88 -6.47
N GLY A 199 -7.67 5.52 -7.03
CA GLY A 199 -7.29 6.89 -6.76
C GLY A 199 -7.05 7.70 -8.04
N ALA A 200 -7.46 8.97 -8.06
CA ALA A 200 -7.15 9.89 -9.15
C ALA A 200 -6.91 11.31 -8.65
N VAL A 201 -6.05 12.06 -9.34
CA VAL A 201 -5.71 13.45 -9.02
C VAL A 201 -5.66 14.29 -10.30
N ALA A 202 -6.23 15.50 -10.23
CA ALA A 202 -6.06 16.55 -11.23
C ALA A 202 -5.93 17.91 -10.51
N GLY A 203 -4.76 18.54 -10.59
CA GLY A 203 -4.45 19.78 -9.88
C GLY A 203 -4.53 19.64 -8.36
N HIS A 204 -5.52 20.33 -7.77
CA HIS A 204 -5.84 20.32 -6.33
C HIS A 204 -7.07 19.47 -5.99
N GLN A 205 -7.61 18.73 -6.97
CA GLN A 205 -8.78 17.87 -6.83
C GLN A 205 -8.39 16.41 -6.94
N GLY A 206 -9.15 15.54 -6.26
CA GLY A 206 -8.94 14.11 -6.36
C GLY A 206 -10.16 13.29 -6.01
N GLN A 207 -10.05 12.00 -6.30
CA GLN A 207 -11.12 11.02 -6.18
C GLN A 207 -10.60 9.74 -5.55
N VAL A 208 -11.41 9.11 -4.69
CA VAL A 208 -11.14 7.78 -4.13
C VAL A 208 -12.40 6.92 -4.12
N MET A 209 -12.27 5.66 -4.53
CA MET A 209 -13.34 4.67 -4.50
C MET A 209 -12.78 3.28 -4.19
N THR A 210 -13.60 2.41 -3.61
CA THR A 210 -13.30 0.98 -3.50
C THR A 210 -14.24 0.19 -4.38
N ILE A 211 -13.71 -0.72 -5.20
CA ILE A 211 -14.45 -1.53 -6.17
C ILE A 211 -14.26 -2.98 -5.80
N PHE A 212 -15.35 -3.69 -5.53
CA PHE A 212 -15.35 -5.14 -5.34
C PHE A 212 -15.66 -5.86 -6.66
N PRO A 213 -15.32 -7.15 -6.78
CA PRO A 213 -15.49 -7.92 -8.01
C PRO A 213 -16.90 -7.88 -8.63
N GLU A 214 -17.93 -7.81 -7.78
CA GLU A 214 -19.33 -7.78 -8.18
C GLU A 214 -19.89 -6.37 -8.47
N ASP A 215 -19.12 -5.31 -8.21
CA ASP A 215 -19.58 -3.93 -8.41
C ASP A 215 -19.48 -3.51 -9.88
N GLU A 216 -20.28 -2.52 -10.27
CA GLU A 216 -20.21 -1.94 -11.63
C GLU A 216 -18.89 -1.19 -11.87
N GLY A 217 -18.31 -0.56 -10.83
CA GLY A 217 -16.97 0.01 -10.85
C GLY A 217 -16.87 1.39 -11.53
N LEU A 218 -15.77 1.63 -12.25
CA LEU A 218 -15.44 2.92 -12.88
C LEU A 218 -16.50 3.36 -13.90
N ALA A 219 -17.26 2.43 -14.47
CA ALA A 219 -18.34 2.74 -15.40
C ALA A 219 -19.42 3.66 -14.80
N LYS A 220 -19.62 3.64 -13.47
CA LYS A 220 -20.54 4.57 -12.79
C LYS A 220 -20.07 6.03 -12.77
N ILE A 221 -18.76 6.25 -12.90
CA ILE A 221 -18.14 7.59 -12.86
C ILE A 221 -17.87 8.09 -14.27
N TYR A 222 -17.31 7.21 -15.11
CA TYR A 222 -16.74 7.56 -16.40
C TYR A 222 -17.60 7.04 -17.58
N GLY A 223 -18.62 6.23 -17.33
CA GLY A 223 -19.35 5.54 -18.40
C GLY A 223 -18.55 4.37 -18.98
N HIS A 224 -19.08 3.76 -20.04
CA HIS A 224 -18.43 2.61 -20.68
C HIS A 224 -17.25 3.04 -21.58
N GLU A 225 -16.22 2.18 -21.67
CA GLU A 225 -14.95 2.40 -22.38
C GLU A 225 -15.08 3.04 -23.78
N GLY A 226 -16.14 2.74 -24.52
CA GLY A 226 -16.37 3.26 -25.89
C GLY A 226 -16.68 4.76 -25.99
N ALA A 227 -16.87 5.46 -24.87
CA ALA A 227 -17.26 6.87 -24.84
C ALA A 227 -16.18 7.81 -24.24
N LEU A 228 -14.99 7.31 -23.91
CA LEU A 228 -14.03 8.04 -23.08
C LEU A 228 -12.83 8.61 -23.84
N PRO A 229 -12.40 9.85 -23.53
CA PRO A 229 -11.12 10.37 -24.00
C PRO A 229 -9.94 9.61 -23.36
N GLU A 230 -8.86 9.42 -24.12
CA GLU A 230 -7.71 8.59 -23.71
C GLU A 230 -6.95 9.17 -22.49
N LYS A 231 -7.04 10.49 -22.29
CA LYS A 231 -6.45 11.25 -21.17
C LYS A 231 -7.44 12.33 -20.71
N GLY A 232 -7.49 12.61 -19.41
CA GLY A 232 -8.40 13.57 -18.78
C GLY A 232 -7.80 14.97 -18.60
N ILE A 233 -8.45 15.78 -17.77
CA ILE A 233 -8.10 17.19 -17.51
C ILE A 233 -6.78 17.35 -16.73
N GLU A 234 -6.25 16.28 -16.16
CA GLU A 234 -4.98 16.24 -15.43
C GLU A 234 -3.77 16.71 -16.27
N LEU A 235 -3.80 16.53 -17.60
CA LEU A 235 -2.75 17.05 -18.48
C LEU A 235 -2.67 18.59 -18.49
N GLN A 236 -3.81 19.25 -18.24
CA GLN A 236 -3.87 20.71 -18.22
C GLN A 236 -3.60 21.27 -16.81
N LEU A 237 -4.03 20.55 -15.77
CA LEU A 237 -3.94 21.01 -14.38
C LEU A 237 -2.70 20.52 -13.62
N GLY A 238 -2.00 19.50 -14.15
CA GLY A 238 -0.92 18.82 -13.45
C GLY A 238 -1.42 18.04 -12.22
N ALA A 239 -0.53 17.77 -11.27
CA ALA A 239 -0.88 17.13 -9.99
C ALA A 239 -0.04 17.74 -8.86
N LEU A 240 -0.70 18.44 -7.94
CA LEU A 240 -0.03 19.06 -6.79
C LEU A 240 0.40 17.98 -5.78
N ALA A 241 1.64 18.07 -5.30
CA ALA A 241 2.20 17.11 -4.35
C ALA A 241 1.35 16.93 -3.07
N SER A 242 0.72 18.00 -2.59
CA SER A 242 -0.20 17.95 -1.44
C SER A 242 -1.45 17.15 -1.74
N CYS A 243 -2.07 17.34 -2.91
CA CYS A 243 -3.26 16.59 -3.32
C CYS A 243 -2.93 15.12 -3.53
N VAL A 244 -1.82 14.83 -4.22
CA VAL A 244 -1.27 13.48 -4.36
C VAL A 244 -1.11 12.80 -3.00
N SER A 245 -0.51 13.48 -2.02
CA SER A 245 -0.29 12.91 -0.69
C SER A 245 -1.61 12.62 0.05
N VAL A 246 -2.61 13.49 -0.06
CA VAL A 246 -3.93 13.30 0.57
C VAL A 246 -4.65 12.10 -0.05
N ILE A 247 -4.71 12.03 -1.38
CA ILE A 247 -5.40 10.94 -2.08
C ILE A 247 -4.71 9.60 -1.84
N ALA A 248 -3.38 9.53 -1.93
CA ALA A 248 -2.64 8.30 -1.62
C ALA A 248 -2.83 7.83 -0.17
N SER A 249 -2.93 8.77 0.79
CA SER A 249 -3.22 8.42 2.18
C SER A 249 -4.62 7.82 2.35
N MET A 250 -5.59 8.31 1.58
CA MET A 250 -6.95 7.76 1.56
C MET A 250 -7.00 6.39 0.89
N GLU A 251 -6.28 6.19 -0.23
CA GLU A 251 -6.13 4.88 -0.86
C GLU A 251 -5.57 3.85 0.14
N CYS A 252 -4.50 4.20 0.86
CA CYS A 252 -3.93 3.34 1.90
C CYS A 252 -4.94 3.01 3.00
N THR A 253 -5.78 3.98 3.37
CA THR A 253 -6.82 3.78 4.38
C THR A 253 -7.87 2.79 3.89
N GLU A 254 -8.30 2.85 2.62
CA GLU A 254 -9.20 1.84 2.04
C GLU A 254 -8.56 0.45 2.04
N VAL A 255 -7.30 0.33 1.62
CA VAL A 255 -6.54 -0.94 1.65
C VAL A 255 -6.56 -1.54 3.06
N ILE A 256 -6.20 -0.75 4.08
CA ILE A 256 -6.18 -1.21 5.47
C ILE A 256 -7.56 -1.65 5.94
N LYS A 257 -8.62 -0.91 5.61
CA LYS A 257 -10.00 -1.28 5.96
C LYS A 257 -10.42 -2.62 5.33
N ILE A 258 -10.09 -2.83 4.05
CA ILE A 258 -10.35 -4.10 3.35
C ILE A 258 -9.60 -5.25 4.03
N LEU A 259 -8.28 -5.08 4.20
CA LEU A 259 -7.41 -6.10 4.77
C LEU A 259 -7.78 -6.45 6.21
N LEU A 260 -8.23 -5.48 7.01
CA LEU A 260 -8.67 -5.73 8.38
C LEU A 260 -10.15 -6.12 8.48
N LYS A 261 -10.95 -5.98 7.41
CA LYS A 261 -12.42 -6.06 7.44
C LYS A 261 -13.01 -5.17 8.55
N LYS A 262 -12.52 -3.93 8.64
CA LYS A 262 -12.91 -2.94 9.65
C LYS A 262 -13.31 -1.62 9.01
N GLY A 263 -14.28 -0.94 9.63
CA GLY A 263 -14.81 0.33 9.14
C GLY A 263 -15.67 0.18 7.88
N ASN A 264 -16.05 1.32 7.31
CA ASN A 264 -16.88 1.37 6.11
C ASN A 264 -16.01 1.78 4.91
N VAL A 265 -15.74 0.84 4.00
CA VAL A 265 -15.02 1.10 2.75
C VAL A 265 -15.82 1.98 1.78
N LEU A 266 -15.18 2.72 0.90
CA LEU A 266 -15.79 3.57 -0.13
C LEU A 266 -16.38 2.74 -1.29
N ARG A 267 -17.07 1.65 -0.95
CA ARG A 267 -17.77 0.79 -1.90
C ARG A 267 -19.08 1.43 -2.34
N ASN A 268 -19.33 1.49 -3.65
CA ASN A 268 -20.47 2.19 -4.27
C ASN A 268 -20.59 3.67 -3.83
N ARG A 269 -19.45 4.27 -3.48
CA ARG A 269 -19.36 5.66 -3.03
C ARG A 269 -18.09 6.30 -3.58
N LEU A 270 -18.20 7.51 -4.09
CA LEU A 270 -17.07 8.30 -4.56
C LEU A 270 -16.75 9.37 -3.53
N LEU A 271 -15.54 9.35 -2.98
CA LEU A 271 -15.01 10.47 -2.23
C LEU A 271 -14.40 11.48 -3.20
N LEU A 272 -14.95 12.69 -3.24
CA LEU A 272 -14.40 13.85 -3.93
C LEU A 272 -13.66 14.72 -2.93
N VAL A 273 -12.46 15.15 -3.31
CA VAL A 273 -11.63 16.06 -2.52
C VAL A 273 -11.30 17.28 -3.35
N ASN A 274 -11.50 18.47 -2.78
CA ASN A 274 -11.01 19.73 -3.33
C ASN A 274 -10.24 20.48 -2.24
N LEU A 275 -8.91 20.49 -2.36
CA LEU A 275 -8.05 21.08 -1.33
C LEU A 275 -8.02 22.62 -1.33
N TRP A 276 -8.39 23.27 -2.44
CA TRP A 276 -8.47 24.74 -2.47
C TRP A 276 -9.63 25.25 -1.63
N GLU A 277 -10.75 24.54 -1.70
CA GLU A 277 -11.96 24.86 -0.94
C GLU A 277 -12.03 24.10 0.40
N SER A 278 -11.05 23.24 0.69
CA SER A 278 -11.02 22.36 1.87
C SER A 278 -12.26 21.45 1.99
N VAL A 279 -12.78 20.97 0.85
CA VAL A 279 -13.98 20.14 0.77
C VAL A 279 -13.63 18.66 0.63
N PHE A 280 -14.34 17.84 1.41
CA PHE A 280 -14.35 16.38 1.35
C PHE A 280 -15.80 15.93 1.29
N GLU A 281 -16.24 15.41 0.14
CA GLU A 281 -17.64 15.04 -0.10
C GLU A 281 -17.74 13.59 -0.54
N VAL A 282 -18.65 12.83 0.07
CA VAL A 282 -18.91 11.44 -0.32
C VAL A 282 -20.24 11.39 -1.07
N ILE A 283 -20.21 10.96 -2.33
CA ILE A 283 -21.37 10.81 -3.20
C ILE A 283 -21.70 9.32 -3.35
N ALA A 284 -22.98 8.96 -3.29
CA ALA A 284 -23.44 7.59 -3.57
C ALA A 284 -23.56 7.37 -5.09
N LEU A 285 -23.18 6.17 -5.55
CA LEU A 285 -23.17 5.77 -6.97
C LEU A 285 -24.18 4.66 -7.26
#